data_AF-A0A9E0PRM5-F1
#
_entry.id   AF-A0A9E0PRM5-F1
#
_cell.length_a   1.000
_cell.length_b   1.000
_cell.length_c   1.000
_cell.angle_alpha   90.00
_cell.angle_beta   90.00
_cell.angle_gamma   90.00
#
_symmetry.space_group_name_H-M   'P 1'
#
loop_
_entity.id
_entity.type
_entity.pdbx_description
1 polymer ?
#
loop_
_entity_poly.entity_id
_entity_poly.type
_entity_poly.pdbx_seq_one_letter_code
_entity_poly.pdbx_strand_id
1 'polypeptide(L)'
;MKRSGLFQGATVAALFFAACAAPTSESVENASTEAAGPVAPTPTAEALLALEREANEAYFKGDAASFAGLLNEPFVMLGADGARLDKTATTEMVAGVRCDVKDGWTLDEPRLSKIDADIYVLSYRSTVDGTCTLDGRTEKAPSPVRAATVWVRSAETWRAAFHGENPIFDPRTGEAPPAETAKKKEASSQDAEAALEARPGAPAADPAT
;
A
#
# COMPACT_ATOMS: atom_id res chain seq x y z
N MET A 1 -24.35 8.79 -65.00
CA MET A 1 -23.40 8.19 -65.96
C MET A 1 -22.55 7.16 -65.23
N LYS A 2 -22.55 5.90 -65.72
CA LYS A 2 -21.51 4.83 -65.71
C LYS A 2 -20.47 4.77 -64.55
N ARG A 3 -20.05 3.63 -64.00
CA ARG A 3 -20.40 2.20 -64.12
C ARG A 3 -19.54 1.45 -63.06
N SER A 4 -20.18 0.49 -62.38
CA SER A 4 -19.72 -0.88 -62.04
C SER A 4 -18.24 -1.21 -61.72
N GLY A 5 -18.05 -1.96 -60.64
CA GLY A 5 -16.87 -2.79 -60.38
C GLY A 5 -17.08 -3.78 -59.22
N LEU A 6 -17.84 -4.85 -59.50
CA LEU A 6 -18.12 -6.01 -58.63
C LEU A 6 -16.94 -7.00 -58.72
N PHE A 7 -16.39 -7.45 -57.58
CA PHE A 7 -15.66 -8.72 -57.51
C PHE A 7 -16.08 -9.49 -56.26
N GLN A 8 -16.89 -10.52 -56.49
CA GLN A 8 -17.10 -11.66 -55.60
C GLN A 8 -15.91 -12.62 -55.75
N GLY A 9 -15.49 -13.25 -54.66
CA GLY A 9 -14.44 -14.27 -54.70
C GLY A 9 -14.33 -15.10 -53.43
N ALA A 10 -15.17 -16.15 -53.36
CA ALA A 10 -15.00 -17.45 -52.72
C ALA A 10 -14.53 -17.58 -51.25
N THR A 11 -15.49 -18.01 -50.43
CA THR A 11 -15.33 -18.75 -49.17
C THR A 11 -14.66 -20.11 -49.40
N VAL A 12 -13.64 -20.45 -48.61
CA VAL A 12 -13.26 -21.85 -48.33
C VAL A 12 -13.16 -22.01 -46.81
N ALA A 13 -14.16 -22.69 -46.25
CA ALA A 13 -14.13 -23.18 -44.87
C ALA A 13 -13.39 -24.53 -44.86
N ALA A 14 -12.27 -24.60 -44.15
CA ALA A 14 -11.60 -25.85 -43.83
C ALA A 14 -11.78 -26.13 -42.32
N LEU A 15 -12.71 -27.03 -42.02
CA LEU A 15 -12.86 -27.66 -40.71
C LEU A 15 -11.76 -28.70 -40.53
N PHE A 16 -10.70 -28.35 -39.80
CA PHE A 16 -9.75 -29.33 -39.30
C PHE A 16 -10.25 -29.83 -37.93
N PHE A 17 -10.84 -31.03 -37.93
CA PHE A 17 -10.98 -31.84 -36.72
C PHE A 17 -9.59 -32.40 -36.36
N ALA A 18 -8.84 -31.67 -35.53
CA ALA A 18 -7.67 -32.22 -34.85
C ALA A 18 -8.17 -33.06 -33.66
N ALA A 19 -7.84 -34.35 -33.72
CA ALA A 19 -8.16 -35.33 -32.69
C ALA A 19 -7.61 -34.91 -31.32
N CYS A 20 -8.41 -35.15 -30.28
CA CYS A 20 -7.97 -35.17 -28.89
C CYS A 20 -6.98 -36.34 -28.71
N ALA A 21 -5.69 -36.09 -28.90
CA ALA A 21 -4.66 -36.88 -28.25
C ALA A 21 -4.32 -36.18 -26.93
N ALA A 22 -4.69 -36.80 -25.81
CA ALA A 22 -4.20 -36.39 -24.50
C ALA A 22 -2.66 -36.48 -24.52
N PRO A 23 -1.91 -35.42 -24.16
CA PRO A 23 -0.50 -35.59 -23.91
C PRO A 23 -0.34 -36.53 -22.72
N THR A 24 0.27 -37.68 -22.96
CA THR A 24 0.82 -38.55 -21.92
C THR A 24 1.79 -37.71 -21.09
N SER A 25 1.46 -37.51 -19.82
CA SER A 25 2.34 -36.90 -18.83
C SER A 25 3.55 -37.81 -18.62
N GLU A 26 4.65 -37.55 -19.32
CA GLU A 26 5.96 -38.03 -18.90
C GLU A 26 6.42 -37.14 -17.75
N SER A 27 6.19 -37.60 -16.52
CA SER A 27 6.77 -37.03 -15.31
C SER A 27 8.27 -37.22 -15.36
N VAL A 28 8.99 -36.24 -15.93
CA VAL A 28 10.41 -36.07 -15.66
C VAL A 28 10.49 -35.49 -14.24
N GLU A 29 10.68 -36.37 -13.25
CA GLU A 29 11.14 -36.00 -11.92
C GLU A 29 12.56 -35.45 -12.03
N ASN A 30 12.70 -34.19 -12.45
CA ASN A 30 13.94 -33.45 -12.28
C ASN A 30 13.94 -32.85 -10.87
N ALA A 31 14.23 -33.69 -9.89
CA ALA A 31 14.48 -33.28 -8.52
C ALA A 31 15.83 -32.55 -8.44
N SER A 32 15.88 -31.33 -8.97
CA SER A 32 16.90 -30.36 -8.56
C SER A 32 16.58 -29.97 -7.12
N THR A 33 17.22 -30.67 -6.19
CA THR A 33 17.38 -30.20 -4.81
C THR A 33 18.41 -29.07 -4.83
N GLU A 34 18.02 -27.95 -5.43
CA GLU A 34 18.76 -26.71 -5.24
C GLU A 34 18.42 -26.27 -3.83
N ALA A 35 19.42 -26.36 -2.94
CA ALA A 35 19.29 -25.91 -1.57
C ALA A 35 18.78 -24.47 -1.60
N ALA A 36 17.54 -24.26 -1.13
CA ALA A 36 16.97 -22.95 -0.99
C ALA A 36 17.99 -22.08 -0.24
N GLY A 37 18.47 -21.03 -0.91
CA GLY A 37 19.37 -20.06 -0.30
C GLY A 37 18.75 -19.48 0.98
N PRO A 38 19.53 -18.78 1.82
CA PRO A 38 19.03 -18.18 3.03
C PRO A 38 17.77 -17.37 2.73
N VAL A 39 16.65 -17.75 3.35
CA VAL A 39 15.39 -17.01 3.22
C VAL A 39 15.62 -15.64 3.83
N ALA A 40 15.54 -14.59 3.00
CA ALA A 40 15.69 -13.22 3.46
C ALA A 40 14.69 -12.92 4.60
N PRO A 41 15.06 -12.13 5.61
CA PRO A 41 14.20 -11.90 6.76
C PRO A 41 12.85 -11.30 6.33
N THR A 42 11.79 -11.72 7.02
CA THR A 42 10.44 -11.12 6.90
C THR A 42 10.52 -9.64 7.31
N PRO A 43 9.93 -8.70 6.54
CA PRO A 43 9.99 -7.29 6.90
C PRO A 43 9.12 -7.02 8.12
N THR A 44 9.49 -6.03 8.94
CA THR A 44 8.61 -5.51 9.98
C THR A 44 7.76 -4.37 9.44
N ALA A 45 6.66 -4.05 10.13
CA ALA A 45 5.82 -2.92 9.76
C ALA A 45 6.60 -1.61 9.85
N GLU A 46 7.45 -1.48 10.87
CA GLU A 46 8.31 -0.32 11.12
C GLU A 46 9.37 -0.14 10.02
N ALA A 47 9.93 -1.24 9.50
CA ALA A 47 10.90 -1.18 8.42
C ALA A 47 10.29 -0.65 7.11
N LEU A 48 9.09 -1.13 6.75
CA LEU A 48 8.39 -0.61 5.57
C LEU A 48 7.85 0.81 5.80
N LEU A 49 7.42 1.15 7.02
CA LEU A 49 6.99 2.50 7.38
C LEU A 49 8.16 3.52 7.31
N ALA A 50 9.39 3.07 7.55
CA ALA A 50 10.58 3.91 7.34
C ALA A 50 10.78 4.24 5.85
N LEU A 51 10.51 3.30 4.94
CA LEU A 51 10.54 3.56 3.49
C LEU A 51 9.42 4.52 3.05
N GLU A 52 8.23 4.40 3.64
CA GLU A 52 7.15 5.38 3.43
C GLU A 52 7.56 6.79 3.87
N ARG A 53 8.31 6.88 4.97
CA ARG A 53 8.83 8.16 5.45
C ARG A 53 9.81 8.76 4.46
N GLU A 54 10.74 7.96 3.94
CA GLU A 54 11.68 8.36 2.89
C GLU A 54 10.93 8.83 1.61
N ALA A 55 9.91 8.08 1.19
CA ALA A 55 9.09 8.45 0.04
C ALA A 55 8.36 9.78 0.24
N ASN A 56 7.74 10.00 1.40
CA ASN A 56 7.06 11.26 1.73
C ASN A 56 8.05 12.43 1.77
N GLU A 57 9.24 12.26 2.36
CA GLU A 57 10.26 13.30 2.38
C GLU A 57 10.77 13.66 0.99
N ALA A 58 10.97 12.66 0.12
CA ALA A 58 11.32 12.88 -1.28
C ALA A 58 10.19 13.60 -2.02
N TYR A 59 8.93 13.18 -1.82
CA TYR A 59 7.75 13.80 -2.40
C TYR A 59 7.62 15.28 -2.01
N PHE A 60 7.71 15.61 -0.72
CA PHE A 60 7.57 16.99 -0.24
C PHE A 60 8.62 17.94 -0.82
N LYS A 61 9.84 17.43 -1.06
CA LYS A 61 10.96 18.17 -1.65
C LYS A 61 10.92 18.20 -3.18
N GLY A 62 10.04 17.43 -3.81
CA GLY A 62 10.03 17.18 -5.23
C GLY A 62 11.28 16.46 -5.75
N ASP A 63 11.90 15.65 -4.89
CA ASP A 63 13.08 14.85 -5.21
C ASP A 63 12.65 13.57 -5.95
N ALA A 64 12.42 13.74 -7.25
CA ALA A 64 12.00 12.68 -8.14
C ALA A 64 12.99 11.52 -8.22
N ALA A 65 14.30 11.77 -8.08
CA ALA A 65 15.31 10.72 -8.18
C ALA A 65 15.27 9.79 -6.97
N SER A 66 15.25 10.37 -5.76
CA SER A 66 15.11 9.60 -4.52
C SER A 66 13.77 8.86 -4.48
N PHE A 67 12.67 9.53 -4.86
CA PHE A 67 11.35 8.90 -4.93
C PHE A 67 11.33 7.71 -5.89
N ALA A 68 11.83 7.88 -7.13
CA ALA A 68 11.87 6.82 -8.14
C ALA A 68 12.72 5.61 -7.73
N GLY A 69 13.73 5.80 -6.87
CA GLY A 69 14.54 4.73 -6.30
C GLY A 69 13.76 3.75 -5.42
N LEU A 70 12.65 4.22 -4.83
CA LEU A 70 11.76 3.42 -3.97
C LEU A 70 10.68 2.66 -4.77
N LEU A 71 10.55 2.93 -6.07
CA LEU A 71 9.47 2.37 -6.90
C LEU A 71 9.96 1.17 -7.72
N ASN A 72 9.14 0.13 -7.75
CA ASN A 72 9.31 -1.01 -8.66
C ASN A 72 8.96 -0.59 -10.09
N GLU A 73 9.44 -1.32 -11.10
CA GLU A 73 9.20 -0.98 -12.50
C GLU A 73 7.71 -0.97 -12.89
N PRO A 74 6.90 -2.00 -12.57
CA PRO A 74 5.46 -1.97 -12.81
C PRO A 74 4.69 -1.21 -11.72
N PHE A 75 5.24 -0.13 -11.17
CA PHE A 75 4.59 0.64 -10.12
C PHE A 75 3.33 1.35 -10.64
N VAL A 76 2.29 1.38 -9.79
CA VAL A 76 1.06 2.14 -10.03
C VAL A 76 0.72 2.99 -8.82
N MET A 77 0.55 4.28 -9.01
CA MET A 77 -0.07 5.17 -8.03
C MET A 77 -1.53 5.42 -8.37
N LEU A 78 -2.38 5.46 -7.34
CA LEU A 78 -3.73 6.00 -7.46
C LEU A 78 -3.72 7.47 -7.01
N GLY A 79 -3.90 8.38 -7.97
CA GLY A 79 -4.02 9.81 -7.71
C GLY A 79 -5.32 10.17 -7.00
N ALA A 80 -5.36 11.36 -6.38
CA ALA A 80 -6.52 11.85 -5.64
C ALA A 80 -7.77 12.05 -6.53
N ASP A 81 -7.59 12.22 -7.83
CA ASP A 81 -8.63 12.30 -8.85
C ASP A 81 -9.09 10.93 -9.37
N GLY A 82 -8.53 9.83 -8.82
CA GLY A 82 -8.76 8.47 -9.27
C GLY A 82 -7.95 8.06 -10.50
N ALA A 83 -7.09 8.94 -11.03
CA ALA A 83 -6.20 8.59 -12.12
C ALA A 83 -5.17 7.54 -11.66
N ARG A 84 -4.79 6.65 -12.58
CA ARG A 84 -3.71 5.68 -12.36
C ARG A 84 -2.47 6.18 -13.05
N LEU A 85 -1.42 6.43 -12.28
CA LEU A 85 -0.12 6.89 -12.78
C LEU A 85 0.87 5.74 -12.71
N ASP A 86 1.63 5.53 -13.77
CA ASP A 86 2.76 4.60 -13.75
C ASP A 86 3.97 5.26 -13.05
N LYS A 87 5.09 4.52 -12.97
CA LYS A 87 6.34 5.03 -12.40
C LYS A 87 6.83 6.33 -13.05
N THR A 88 6.81 6.40 -14.37
CA THR A 88 7.30 7.56 -15.13
C THR A 88 6.46 8.79 -14.84
N ALA A 89 5.14 8.69 -15.02
CA ALA A 89 4.21 9.78 -14.77
C ALA A 89 4.22 10.22 -13.30
N THR A 90 4.34 9.27 -12.36
CA THR A 90 4.46 9.59 -10.93
C THR A 90 5.76 10.37 -10.66
N THR A 91 6.88 9.95 -11.25
CA THR A 91 8.18 10.60 -11.05
C THR A 91 8.19 12.02 -11.64
N GLU A 92 7.59 12.20 -12.82
CA GLU A 92 7.40 13.52 -13.44
C GLU A 92 6.54 14.44 -12.57
N MET A 93 5.42 13.92 -12.05
CA MET A 93 4.57 14.64 -11.11
C MET A 93 5.37 15.06 -9.87
N VAL A 94 6.11 14.15 -9.24
CA VAL A 94 6.94 14.44 -8.06
C VAL A 94 7.96 15.56 -8.36
N ALA A 95 8.60 15.54 -9.52
CA ALA A 95 9.55 16.60 -9.89
C ALA A 95 8.94 18.01 -9.87
N GLY A 96 7.63 18.12 -10.17
CA GLY A 96 6.86 19.35 -10.15
C GLY A 96 6.25 19.72 -8.79
N VAL A 97 6.22 18.81 -7.82
CA VAL A 97 5.65 19.06 -6.49
C VAL A 97 6.58 19.89 -5.62
N ARG A 98 6.06 20.90 -4.93
CA ARG A 98 6.75 21.58 -3.83
C ARG A 98 5.82 21.73 -2.65
N CYS A 99 6.14 21.09 -1.53
CA CYS A 99 5.33 21.19 -0.31
C CYS A 99 6.02 22.02 0.77
N ASP A 100 5.25 22.88 1.42
CA ASP A 100 5.58 23.54 2.68
C ASP A 100 4.86 22.78 3.79
N VAL A 101 5.56 21.82 4.39
CA VAL A 101 5.06 20.93 5.45
C VAL A 101 5.66 21.37 6.78
N LYS A 102 4.81 21.58 7.78
CA LYS A 102 5.24 21.90 9.13
C LYS A 102 5.91 20.69 9.79
N ASP A 103 6.80 20.98 10.73
CA ASP A 103 7.41 19.96 11.58
C ASP A 103 6.33 19.13 12.31
N GLY A 104 6.62 17.85 12.50
CA GLY A 104 5.77 16.95 13.27
C GLY A 104 4.66 16.25 12.49
N TRP A 105 4.75 16.17 11.16
CA TRP A 105 3.91 15.24 10.38
C TRP A 105 4.15 13.79 10.83
N THR A 106 3.09 12.97 10.78
CA THR A 106 3.12 11.62 11.38
C THR A 106 2.66 10.55 10.40
N LEU A 107 3.35 9.42 10.44
CA LEU A 107 2.86 8.14 9.93
C LEU A 107 2.62 7.23 11.13
N ASP A 108 1.38 6.86 11.38
CA ASP A 108 0.99 6.06 12.55
C ASP A 108 -0.03 4.96 12.19
N GLU A 109 -0.43 4.19 13.21
CA GLU A 109 -1.32 3.02 13.05
C GLU A 109 -0.86 2.02 11.95
N PRO A 110 0.42 1.62 11.89
CA PRO A 110 0.86 0.71 10.85
C PRO A 110 0.15 -0.65 10.99
N ARG A 111 -0.27 -1.17 9.84
CA ARG A 111 -0.90 -2.48 9.66
C ARG A 111 -0.20 -3.18 8.51
N LEU A 112 0.49 -4.27 8.82
CA LEU A 112 1.20 -5.09 7.86
C LEU A 112 0.41 -6.37 7.57
N SER A 113 0.12 -6.60 6.30
CA SER A 113 -0.53 -7.82 5.81
C SER A 113 0.41 -8.54 4.86
N LYS A 114 0.62 -9.83 5.09
CA LYS A 114 1.42 -10.69 4.22
C LYS A 114 0.57 -11.19 3.05
N ILE A 115 1.08 -11.07 1.83
CA ILE A 115 0.56 -11.79 0.66
C ILE A 115 1.38 -13.08 0.48
N ASP A 116 2.71 -12.94 0.37
CA ASP A 116 3.66 -14.05 0.34
C ASP A 116 5.01 -13.65 0.98
N ALA A 117 6.08 -14.41 0.75
CA ALA A 117 7.40 -14.12 1.34
C ALA A 117 8.05 -12.82 0.83
N ASP A 118 7.66 -12.38 -0.36
CA ASP A 118 8.25 -11.27 -1.12
C ASP A 118 7.25 -10.16 -1.42
N ILE A 119 6.00 -10.29 -0.98
CA ILE A 119 4.94 -9.31 -1.19
C ILE A 119 4.18 -9.05 0.12
N TYR A 120 4.15 -7.78 0.53
CA TYR A 120 3.42 -7.30 1.70
C TYR A 120 2.59 -6.07 1.35
N VAL A 121 1.51 -5.87 2.10
CA VAL A 121 0.73 -4.63 2.08
C VAL A 121 0.94 -3.92 3.41
N LEU A 122 1.43 -2.69 3.37
CA LEU A 122 1.46 -1.80 4.51
C LEU A 122 0.31 -0.80 4.37
N SER A 123 -0.53 -0.67 5.39
CA SER A 123 -1.47 0.44 5.53
C SER A 123 -1.17 1.23 6.78
N TYR A 124 -1.34 2.55 6.73
CA TYR A 124 -1.04 3.47 7.81
C TYR A 124 -1.88 4.74 7.68
N ARG A 125 -1.95 5.52 8.74
CA ARG A 125 -2.57 6.86 8.73
C ARG A 125 -1.46 7.89 8.58
N SER A 126 -1.63 8.81 7.64
CA SER A 126 -0.74 9.96 7.46
C SER A 126 -1.48 11.23 7.88
N THR A 127 -0.82 12.04 8.70
CA THR A 127 -1.30 13.35 9.11
C THR A 127 -0.23 14.38 8.79
N VAL A 128 -0.59 15.31 7.91
CA VAL A 128 0.28 16.39 7.44
C VAL A 128 -0.41 17.72 7.71
N ASP A 129 0.33 18.72 8.18
CA ASP A 129 -0.11 20.12 8.18
C ASP A 129 0.81 20.90 7.24
N GLY A 130 0.26 21.35 6.13
CA GLY A 130 1.03 22.02 5.10
C GLY A 130 0.24 22.31 3.84
N THR A 131 0.94 22.81 2.84
CA THR A 131 0.42 23.04 1.50
C THR A 131 1.36 22.46 0.47
N CYS A 132 0.83 21.96 -0.64
CA CYS A 132 1.61 21.50 -1.78
C CYS A 132 1.25 22.32 -3.02
N THR A 133 2.28 22.69 -3.78
CA THR A 133 2.15 23.35 -5.08
C THR A 133 2.44 22.34 -6.18
N LEU A 134 1.48 22.17 -7.09
CA LEU A 134 1.59 21.36 -8.30
C LEU A 134 0.98 22.15 -9.45
N ASP A 135 1.68 22.21 -10.60
CA ASP A 135 1.24 22.96 -11.78
C ASP A 135 0.87 24.43 -11.50
N GLY A 136 1.61 25.07 -10.59
CA GLY A 136 1.39 26.45 -10.18
C GLY A 136 0.16 26.68 -9.27
N ARG A 137 -0.54 25.61 -8.87
CA ARG A 137 -1.65 25.67 -7.92
C ARG A 137 -1.20 25.18 -6.56
N THR A 138 -1.36 26.03 -5.54
CA THR A 138 -1.09 25.69 -4.14
C THR A 138 -2.39 25.29 -3.44
N GLU A 139 -2.40 24.08 -2.90
CA GLU A 139 -3.55 23.52 -2.18
C GLU A 139 -3.09 22.98 -0.83
N LYS A 140 -4.04 22.81 0.10
CA LYS A 140 -3.77 22.12 1.38
C LYS A 140 -3.34 20.68 1.09
N ALA A 141 -2.27 20.23 1.74
CA ALA A 141 -1.90 18.82 1.68
C ALA A 141 -3.08 17.97 2.20
N PRO A 142 -3.46 16.88 1.51
CA PRO A 142 -4.51 15.99 1.98
C PRO A 142 -4.20 15.46 3.38
N SER A 143 -5.12 15.64 4.33
CA SER A 143 -4.90 15.24 5.72
C SER A 143 -6.19 15.23 6.55
N PRO A 144 -6.40 14.22 7.42
CA PRO A 144 -5.64 12.98 7.48
C PRO A 144 -6.02 12.04 6.32
N VAL A 145 -5.09 11.19 5.91
CA VAL A 145 -5.32 10.16 4.88
C VAL A 145 -5.04 8.76 5.40
N ARG A 146 -5.77 7.78 4.88
CA ARG A 146 -5.44 6.36 4.96
C ARG A 146 -4.65 5.99 3.71
N ALA A 147 -3.37 5.65 3.90
CA ALA A 147 -2.51 5.20 2.84
C ALA A 147 -2.42 3.66 2.83
N ALA A 148 -2.16 3.10 1.65
CA ALA A 148 -1.80 1.70 1.49
C ALA A 148 -0.76 1.54 0.37
N THR A 149 0.28 0.77 0.65
CA THR A 149 1.35 0.47 -0.28
C THR A 149 1.58 -1.03 -0.38
N VAL A 150 1.67 -1.52 -1.61
CA VAL A 150 2.12 -2.89 -1.88
C VAL A 150 3.63 -2.85 -2.06
N TRP A 151 4.34 -3.51 -1.16
CA TRP A 151 5.79 -3.65 -1.18
C TRP A 151 6.17 -4.99 -1.77
N VAL A 152 7.05 -4.97 -2.78
CA VAL A 152 7.60 -6.16 -3.43
C VAL A 152 9.10 -6.20 -3.21
N ARG A 153 9.61 -7.36 -2.80
CA ARG A 153 11.03 -7.61 -2.64
C ARG A 153 11.63 -7.95 -4.01
N SER A 154 12.73 -7.28 -4.35
CA SER A 154 13.60 -7.68 -5.46
C SER A 154 15.02 -7.80 -4.91
N ALA A 155 15.57 -9.02 -4.95
CA ALA A 155 16.77 -9.40 -4.21
C ALA A 155 16.66 -9.04 -2.72
N GLU A 156 17.47 -8.10 -2.23
CA GLU A 156 17.48 -7.68 -0.82
C GLU A 156 16.76 -6.34 -0.58
N THR A 157 16.14 -5.75 -1.61
CA THR A 157 15.51 -4.43 -1.53
C THR A 157 14.00 -4.51 -1.66
N TRP A 158 13.30 -3.69 -0.87
CA TRP A 158 11.86 -3.52 -0.97
C TRP A 158 11.54 -2.30 -1.83
N ARG A 159 10.64 -2.48 -2.78
CA ARG A 159 10.17 -1.41 -3.65
C ARG A 159 8.65 -1.41 -3.74
N ALA A 160 8.06 -0.22 -3.76
CA ALA A 160 6.63 -0.07 -3.91
C ALA A 160 6.20 -0.53 -5.31
N ALA A 161 5.22 -1.42 -5.41
CA ALA A 161 4.55 -1.80 -6.65
C ALA A 161 3.18 -1.11 -6.79
N PHE A 162 2.60 -0.65 -5.69
CA PHE A 162 1.39 0.16 -5.70
C PHE A 162 1.39 1.12 -4.52
N HIS A 163 0.86 2.33 -4.69
CA HIS A 163 0.55 3.25 -3.59
C HIS A 163 -0.76 3.97 -3.85
N GLY A 164 -1.55 4.20 -2.80
CA GLY A 164 -2.76 5.01 -2.88
C GLY A 164 -3.18 5.55 -1.53
N GLU A 165 -3.81 6.72 -1.56
CA GLU A 165 -4.26 7.44 -0.39
C GLU A 165 -5.74 7.79 -0.51
N ASN A 166 -6.45 7.76 0.61
CA ASN A 166 -7.84 8.22 0.69
C ASN A 166 -8.01 9.13 1.90
N PRO A 167 -8.63 10.32 1.73
CA PRO A 167 -8.99 11.16 2.87
C PRO A 167 -9.84 10.39 3.87
N ILE A 168 -9.53 10.58 5.16
CA ILE A 168 -10.38 10.09 6.25
C ILE A 168 -11.36 11.21 6.58
N PHE A 169 -12.66 10.93 6.47
CA PHE A 169 -13.74 11.87 6.80
C PHE A 169 -14.91 11.13 7.45
N ASP A 170 -15.72 11.84 8.24
CA ASP A 170 -17.01 11.32 8.69
C ASP A 170 -17.98 11.37 7.50
N PRO A 171 -18.47 10.22 7.02
CA PRO A 171 -19.35 10.19 5.84
C PRO A 171 -20.71 10.86 6.06
N ARG A 172 -21.08 11.18 7.31
CA ARG A 172 -22.34 11.86 7.63
C ARG A 172 -22.21 13.38 7.56
N THR A 173 -21.05 13.92 7.89
CA THR A 173 -20.82 15.37 7.91
C THR A 173 -19.93 15.84 6.76
N GLY A 174 -19.17 14.94 6.15
CA GLY A 174 -18.15 15.26 5.15
C GLY A 174 -16.89 15.90 5.74
N GLU A 175 -16.81 16.00 7.07
CA GLU A 175 -15.70 16.66 7.75
C GLU A 175 -14.58 15.67 8.08
N ALA A 176 -13.33 16.13 8.04
CA ALA A 176 -12.21 15.38 8.56
C ALA A 176 -12.38 15.14 10.07
N PRO A 177 -11.95 13.98 10.60
CA PRO A 177 -11.97 13.76 12.04
C PRO A 177 -11.09 14.81 12.74
N PRO A 178 -11.44 15.22 13.97
CA PRO A 178 -10.61 16.14 14.74
C PRO A 178 -9.17 15.61 14.82
N ALA A 179 -8.18 16.47 14.59
CA ALA A 179 -6.78 16.10 14.78
C ALA A 179 -6.59 15.66 16.23
N GLU A 180 -6.43 14.36 16.45
CA GLU A 180 -6.21 13.82 17.78
C GLU A 180 -4.80 14.23 18.19
N THR A 181 -4.68 15.33 18.93
CA THR A 181 -3.41 15.71 19.54
C THR A 181 -2.90 14.52 20.33
N ALA A 182 -1.77 13.96 19.95
CA ALA A 182 -1.07 12.89 20.64
C ALA A 182 -0.64 13.34 22.05
N LYS A 183 -1.60 13.44 22.97
CA LYS A 183 -1.43 13.74 24.40
C LYS A 183 -2.59 13.13 25.18
N LYS A 184 -2.67 11.79 25.23
CA LYS A 184 -3.15 11.07 26.43
C LYS A 184 -2.82 9.58 26.37
N LYS A 185 -1.55 9.22 26.50
CA LYS A 185 -1.16 7.89 27.00
C LYS A 185 -0.20 8.02 28.18
N GLU A 186 -0.59 8.86 29.12
CA GLU A 186 0.03 9.02 30.44
C GLU A 186 -1.08 9.40 31.43
N ALA A 187 -2.08 8.52 31.57
CA ALA A 187 -3.03 8.49 32.69
C ALA A 187 -3.92 7.26 32.51
N SER A 188 -3.45 6.10 32.99
CA SER A 188 -4.27 4.96 33.46
C SER A 188 -3.38 3.73 33.73
N SER A 189 -2.23 3.89 34.39
CA SER A 189 -1.60 2.79 35.13
C SER A 189 -1.82 2.90 36.64
N GLN A 190 -2.31 4.04 37.14
CA GLN A 190 -2.67 4.21 38.55
C GLN A 190 -4.13 3.84 38.86
N ASP A 191 -5.02 3.85 37.87
CA ASP A 191 -6.43 3.44 38.07
C ASP A 191 -6.64 1.91 37.98
N ALA A 192 -5.67 1.17 37.45
CA ALA A 192 -5.72 -0.31 37.41
C ALA A 192 -5.35 -0.94 38.77
N GLU A 193 -4.54 -0.25 39.59
CA GLU A 193 -4.14 -0.73 40.91
C GLU A 193 -5.20 -0.43 41.98
N ALA A 194 -5.91 0.72 41.87
CA ALA A 194 -7.02 1.06 42.76
C ALA A 194 -8.29 0.18 42.54
N ALA A 195 -8.45 -0.41 41.34
CA ALA A 195 -9.58 -1.29 41.04
C ALA A 195 -9.39 -2.74 41.52
N LEU A 196 -8.16 -3.14 41.90
CA LEU A 196 -7.87 -4.49 42.42
C LEU A 196 -8.02 -4.59 43.94
N GLU A 197 -7.87 -3.49 44.68
CA GLU A 197 -7.97 -3.47 46.15
C GLU A 197 -9.40 -3.24 46.69
N ALA A 198 -10.37 -2.92 45.82
CA ALA A 198 -11.74 -2.59 46.22
C ALA A 198 -12.76 -3.74 46.04
N ARG A 199 -12.34 -5.02 46.01
CA ARG A 199 -13.29 -6.15 46.03
C ARG A 199 -13.60 -6.56 47.48
N PRO A 200 -14.81 -6.30 48.00
CA PRO A 200 -15.23 -6.86 49.29
C PRO A 200 -15.65 -8.33 49.09
N GLY A 201 -15.11 -9.20 49.92
CA GLY A 201 -15.74 -10.47 50.32
C GLY A 201 -15.87 -11.55 49.26
N ALA A 202 -14.85 -12.41 49.17
CA ALA A 202 -15.07 -13.79 48.75
C ALA A 202 -16.05 -14.46 49.74
N PRO A 203 -17.12 -15.15 49.30
CA PRO A 203 -17.84 -16.04 50.17
C PRO A 203 -16.96 -17.24 50.50
N ALA A 204 -16.84 -17.53 51.80
CA ALA A 204 -16.17 -18.70 52.32
C ALA A 204 -16.79 -19.97 51.74
N ALA A 205 -15.93 -20.89 51.29
CA ALA A 205 -16.34 -22.26 51.04
C ALA A 205 -16.71 -22.90 52.38
N ASP A 206 -17.96 -23.36 52.48
CA ASP A 206 -18.45 -24.14 53.61
C ASP A 206 -17.66 -25.47 53.74
N PRO A 207 -17.30 -25.89 54.96
CA PRO A 207 -16.73 -27.21 55.18
C PRO A 207 -17.82 -28.28 55.39
N ALA A 208 -17.66 -29.37 54.64
CA ALA A 208 -18.05 -30.75 54.95
C ALA A 208 -19.55 -31.15 54.95
N THR A 209 -19.91 -32.09 54.07
CA THR A 209 -20.13 -33.50 54.47
C THR A 209 -20.05 -34.43 53.27
#